data_AF-K8W9D2-F1
#
_entry.id   AF-K8W9D2-F1
#
_cell.length_a   1.000
_cell.length_b   1.000
_cell.length_c   1.000
_cell.angle_alpha   90.00
_cell.angle_beta   90.00
_cell.angle_gamma   90.00
#
_symmetry.space_group_name_H-M   'P 1'
#
loop_
_entity.id
_entity.type
_entity.pdbx_description
1 polymer ?
#
loop_
_entity_poly.entity_id
_entity_poly.type
_entity_poly.pdbx_seq_one_letter_code
_entity_poly.pdbx_strand_id
1 'polypeptide(L)' 'MIIPWKDLDPETLENLIETYVLREGTDYGVHEKTLQQKVEDVKRQLVSGEVVLVWSELHESVNFMPNNQFRP' A
#
# COMPACT_ATOMS: atom_id res chain seq x y z
N MET A 1 4.86 11.69 -6.54
CA MET A 1 3.78 11.62 -7.57
C MET A 1 2.85 10.46 -7.27
N ILE A 2 1.52 10.57 -7.47
CA ILE A 2 0.60 9.43 -7.35
C ILE A 2 0.69 8.56 -8.62
N ILE A 3 0.84 7.26 -8.46
CA ILE A 3 0.83 6.27 -9.54
C ILE A 3 -0.57 5.64 -9.64
N PRO A 4 -1.15 5.49 -10.84
CA PRO A 4 -2.38 4.74 -11.02
C PRO A 4 -2.14 3.24 -10.78
N TRP A 5 -2.44 2.76 -9.58
CA TRP A 5 -2.22 1.37 -9.19
C TRP A 5 -2.98 0.35 -10.04
N LYS A 6 -4.05 0.78 -10.73
CA LYS A 6 -4.87 -0.06 -11.62
C LYS A 6 -4.14 -0.43 -12.93
N ASP A 7 -3.11 0.33 -13.30
CA ASP A 7 -2.32 0.09 -14.51
C ASP A 7 -1.13 -0.86 -14.24
N LEU A 8 -0.92 -1.27 -12.99
CA LEU A 8 0.11 -2.23 -12.63
C LEU A 8 -0.37 -3.67 -12.83
N ASP A 9 0.57 -4.55 -13.20
CA ASP A 9 0.33 -5.99 -13.15
C ASP A 9 -0.16 -6.40 -11.75
N PRO A 10 -1.21 -7.23 -11.65
CA PRO A 10 -1.78 -7.63 -10.37
C PRO A 10 -0.75 -8.27 -9.42
N GLU A 11 0.16 -9.08 -9.97
CA GLU A 11 1.25 -9.70 -9.22
C GLU A 11 2.24 -8.65 -8.68
N THR A 12 2.54 -7.62 -9.47
CA THR A 12 3.42 -6.52 -9.04
C THR A 12 2.77 -5.71 -7.93
N LEU A 13 1.49 -5.37 -8.07
CA LEU A 13 0.74 -4.67 -7.03
C LEU A 13 0.70 -5.50 -5.74
N GLU A 14 0.45 -6.80 -5.84
CA GLU A 14 0.42 -7.69 -4.69
C GLU A 14 1.78 -7.76 -3.97
N ASN A 15 2.87 -7.93 -4.71
CA ASN A 15 4.23 -7.94 -4.17
C ASN A 15 4.59 -6.60 -3.47
N LEU A 16 4.16 -5.47 -4.05
CA LEU A 16 4.36 -4.16 -3.45
C LEU A 16 3.60 -4.03 -2.12
N ILE A 17 2.33 -4.45 -2.10
CA ILE A 17 1.50 -4.42 -0.89
C ILE A 17 2.07 -5.34 0.18
N GLU A 18 2.45 -6.56 -0.19
CA GLU A 18 3.07 -7.53 0.73
C GLU A 18 4.34 -6.94 1.37
N THR A 19 5.23 -6.39 0.54
CA THR A 19 6.46 -5.73 1.00
C THR A 19 6.16 -4.56 1.94
N TYR A 20 5.14 -3.76 1.64
CA TYR A 20 4.72 -2.64 2.48
C TYR A 20 4.20 -3.12 3.84
N VAL A 21 3.31 -4.11 3.85
CA VAL A 21 2.75 -4.71 5.06
C VAL A 21 3.82 -5.35 5.94
N LEU A 22 4.81 -6.01 5.34
CA LEU A 22 5.94 -6.63 6.05
C LEU A 22 6.85 -5.57 6.69
N ARG A 23 7.02 -4.40 6.07
CA ARG A 23 7.86 -3.30 6.57
C ARG A 23 7.19 -2.45 7.64
N GLU A 24 5.92 -2.10 7.45
CA GLU A 24 5.17 -1.25 8.38
C GLU A 24 4.81 -1.99 9.66
N GLY A 25 4.86 -3.33 9.68
CA GLY A 25 4.59 -4.11 10.87
C GLY A 25 3.27 -3.72 11.52
N THR A 26 2.24 -3.45 10.70
CA THR A 26 1.00 -2.84 11.18
C THR A 26 0.33 -3.77 12.18
N ASP A 27 0.49 -3.47 13.46
CA ASP A 27 -0.08 -4.15 14.61
C ASP A 27 -1.48 -3.58 14.85
N TYR A 28 -2.40 -3.84 13.92
CA TYR A 28 -3.79 -3.46 14.07
C TYR A 28 -4.55 -4.53 14.87
N GLY A 29 -4.29 -4.55 16.18
CA GLY A 29 -5.17 -5.14 17.19
C GLY A 29 -4.70 -6.46 17.80
N VAL A 30 -5.34 -6.81 18.93
CA VAL A 30 -5.08 -7.93 19.85
C VAL A 30 -5.17 -9.34 19.21
N HIS A 31 -5.44 -9.41 17.89
CA HIS A 31 -5.45 -10.65 17.11
C HIS A 31 -4.48 -10.52 15.94
N GLU A 32 -3.54 -11.45 15.84
CA GLU A 32 -2.58 -11.56 14.74
C GLU A 32 -3.32 -11.79 13.41
N LYS A 33 -3.55 -10.72 12.64
CA LYS A 33 -4.03 -10.84 11.26
C LYS A 33 -2.94 -11.54 10.43
N THR A 34 -3.33 -12.53 9.61
CA THR A 34 -2.39 -13.16 8.67
C THR A 34 -1.91 -12.14 7.62
N LEU A 35 -0.75 -12.39 7.03
CA LEU A 35 -0.21 -11.56 5.96
C LEU A 35 -1.23 -11.32 4.84
N GLN A 36 -1.91 -12.37 4.38
CA GLN A 36 -2.97 -12.27 3.38
C GLN A 36 -4.11 -11.33 3.80
N GLN A 37 -4.56 -11.38 5.06
CA GLN A 37 -5.61 -10.47 5.55
C GLN A 37 -5.16 -9.01 5.51
N LYS A 38 -3.89 -8.74 5.84
CA LYS A 38 -3.32 -7.39 5.77
C LYS A 38 -3.18 -6.91 4.32
N VAL A 39 -2.77 -7.78 3.39
CA VAL A 39 -2.71 -7.48 1.96
C VAL A 39 -4.10 -7.11 1.42
N GLU A 40 -5.12 -7.90 1.76
CA GLU A 40 -6.50 -7.65 1.33
C GLU A 40 -7.07 -6.35 1.93
N ASP A 41 -6.66 -5.98 3.14
CA ASP A 41 -7.04 -4.72 3.80
C ASP A 41 -6.50 -3.51 3.01
N VAL A 42 -5.21 -3.51 2.66
CA VAL A 42 -4.59 -2.47 1.84
C VAL A 42 -5.22 -2.40 0.45
N LYS A 43 -5.52 -3.55 -0.19
CA LYS A 43 -6.25 -3.57 -1.47
C LYS A 43 -7.61 -2.88 -1.36
N ARG A 44 -8.37 -3.12 -0.28
CA ARG A 44 -9.65 -2.43 -0.05
C ARG A 44 -9.47 -0.92 0.10
N GLN A 45 -8.43 -0.49 0.84
CA GLN A 45 -8.11 0.93 1.02
C GLN A 45 -7.67 1.62 -0.28
N LEU A 46 -6.99 0.89 -1.19
CA LEU A 46 -6.67 1.38 -2.54
C LEU A 46 -7.92 1.55 -3.39
N VAL A 47 -8.89 0.63 -3.28
CA VAL A 47 -10.18 0.69 -3.98
C VAL A 47 -11.05 1.83 -3.44
N SER A 48 -11.08 2.05 -2.13
CA SER A 48 -11.82 3.15 -1.50
C SER A 48 -11.18 4.52 -1.74
N GLY A 49 -9.89 4.55 -2.11
CA GLY A 49 -9.12 5.78 -2.28
C GLY A 49 -8.60 6.37 -0.97
N GLU A 50 -8.65 5.60 0.12
CA GLU A 50 -8.08 5.97 1.42
C GLU A 50 -6.55 5.89 1.40
N VAL A 51 -5.99 4.96 0.61
CA VAL A 51 -4.56 4.81 0.37
C VAL A 51 -4.26 5.05 -1.10
N VAL A 52 -3.13 5.70 -1.37
CA VAL A 52 -2.61 5.94 -2.72
C VAL A 52 -1.20 5.37 -2.87
N LEU A 53 -0.90 4.90 -4.07
CA LEU A 53 0.45 4.49 -4.45
C LEU A 53 1.24 5.72 -4.89
N VAL A 54 2.44 5.92 -4.34
CA VAL A 54 3.26 7.10 -4.62
C VAL A 54 4.65 6.72 -5.10
N TRP A 55 5.11 7.40 -6.14
CA TRP A 55 6.51 7.43 -6.56
C TRP A 55 7.24 8.56 -5.84
N SER A 56 8.36 8.22 -5.21
CA SER A 56 9.33 9.16 -4.67
C SER A 56 10.50 9.28 -5.63
N GLU A 57 10.63 10.44 -6.30
CA GLU A 57 11.77 10.71 -7.18
C GLU A 57 13.08 10.81 -6.40
N LEU A 58 13.04 11.35 -5.18
CA LEU A 58 14.23 11.52 -4.34
C LEU A 58 14.87 10.20 -3.93
N HIS A 59 14.03 9.17 -3.72
CA HIS A 59 14.46 7.86 -3.23
C HIS A 59 14.29 6.76 -4.29
N GLU A 60 13.92 7.12 -5.52
CA GLU A 60 13.63 6.21 -6.64
C GLU A 60 12.84 4.97 -6.19
N SER A 61 11.77 5.19 -5.43
CA SER A 61 11.03 4.12 -4.77
C SER A 61 9.53 4.35 -4.80
N VAL A 62 8.80 3.23 -4.71
CA VAL A 62 7.36 3.18 -4.61
C VAL A 62 6.96 2.97 -3.15
N ASN A 63 5.97 3.72 -2.67
CA ASN A 63 5.41 3.55 -1.34
C ASN A 63 3.88 3.70 -1.33
N PHE A 64 3.23 3.24 -0.27
CA PHE A 64 1.81 3.49 -0.03
C PHE A 64 1.67 4.57 1.05
N MET A 65 0.73 5.49 0.87
CA MET A 65 0.45 6.54 1.85
C MET A 65 -1.05 6.78 1.96
N PRO A 66 -1.58 7.14 3.13
CA PRO A 66 -2.94 7.64 3.25
C PRO A 66 -3.13 8.85 2.33
N ASN A 67 -4.20 8.88 1.56
CA ASN A 67 -4.49 9.96 0.61
C ASN A 67 -4.50 11.34 1.31
N ASN A 68 -5.00 11.39 2.54
CA ASN A 68 -5.04 12.62 3.34
C ASN A 68 -3.66 13.07 3.88
N GLN A 69 -2.64 12.21 3.84
CA GLN A 69 -1.27 12.55 4.21
C GLN A 69 -0.39 12.88 3.01
N PHE A 70 -0.80 12.46 1.81
CA PHE A 70 -0.08 12.82 0.59
C PHE A 70 -0.17 14.33 0.35
N ARG A 71 0.98 15.01 0.38
CA ARG A 71 1.11 16.42 0.01
C ARG A 71 1.92 16.49 -1.29
N PRO A 72 1.33 16.97 -2.40
CA PRO A 72 2.01 17.11 -3.67
C PRO A 72 3.09 18.20 -3.65
#